data_AF-A0A977KT35-F1
#
_entry.id   AF-A0A977KT35-F1
#
_cell.length_a   1.000
_cell.length_b   1.000
_cell.length_c   1.000
_cell.angle_alpha   90.00
_cell.angle_beta   90.00
_cell.angle_gamma   90.00
#
_symmetry.space_group_name_H-M   'P 1'
#
loop_
_entity.id
_entity.type
_entity.pdbx_description
1 polymer ?
#
loop_
_entity_poly.entity_id
_entity_poly.type
_entity_poly.pdbx_seq_one_letter_code
_entity_poly.pdbx_strand_id
1 'polypeptide(L)' 'MIIPYLVFGILVLMMIFLLFGRAQEVEIPHLLSDQEILQLAQQGKKIEAIKCYRSLHNVGLKQAKEAVEAMLKQS' A
#
# COMPACT_ATOMS: atom_id res chain seq x y z
N MET A 1 7.10 20.85 -33.19
CA MET A 1 5.70 20.80 -32.66
C MET A 1 5.44 19.67 -31.63
N ILE A 2 6.46 18.95 -31.12
CA ILE A 2 6.28 17.80 -30.20
C ILE A 2 6.29 18.20 -28.71
N ILE A 3 7.02 19.28 -28.39
CA ILE A 3 7.21 19.81 -27.03
C ILE A 3 5.90 20.04 -26.25
N PRO A 4 4.81 20.60 -26.82
CA PRO A 4 3.58 20.81 -26.06
C PRO A 4 2.89 19.50 -25.64
N TYR A 5 2.99 18.43 -26.44
CA TYR A 5 2.37 17.13 -26.12
C TYR A 5 3.12 16.39 -25.00
N LEU A 6 4.43 16.58 -24.90
CA LEU A 6 5.25 15.97 -23.84
C LEU A 6 4.91 16.61 -22.48
N VAL A 7 4.78 17.93 -22.44
CA VAL A 7 4.37 18.66 -21.22
C VAL A 7 2.93 18.31 -20.83
N PHE A 8 2.01 18.26 -21.81
CA PHE A 8 0.63 17.85 -21.56
C PHE A 8 0.53 16.41 -21.07
N GLY A 9 1.32 15.49 -21.63
CA GLY A 9 1.40 14.10 -21.18
C GLY A 9 1.92 13.98 -19.74
N ILE A 10 2.95 14.75 -19.37
CA ILE A 10 3.45 14.80 -17.99
C ILE A 10 2.39 15.38 -17.05
N LEU A 11 1.66 16.42 -17.45
CA LEU A 11 0.58 17.01 -16.64
C LEU A 11 -0.58 16.04 -16.45
N VAL A 12 -0.98 15.31 -17.49
CA VAL A 12 -2.04 14.30 -17.42
C VAL A 12 -1.60 13.12 -16.57
N LEU A 13 -0.36 12.66 -16.73
CA LEU A 13 0.20 11.57 -15.93
C LEU A 13 0.37 11.99 -14.48
N MET A 14 0.80 13.23 -14.22
CA MET A 14 0.85 13.86 -12.91
C MET A 14 -0.55 14.01 -12.32
N MET A 15 -1.57 14.39 -13.11
CA MET A 15 -2.96 14.52 -12.64
C MET A 15 -3.57 13.17 -12.29
N ILE A 16 -3.35 12.15 -13.12
CA ILE A 16 -3.75 10.76 -12.85
C ILE A 16 -3.00 10.25 -11.63
N PHE A 17 -1.69 10.53 -11.52
CA PHE A 17 -0.88 10.20 -10.36
C PHE A 17 -1.31 10.99 -9.11
N LEU A 18 -1.87 12.19 -9.22
CA LEU A 18 -2.42 12.94 -8.09
C LEU A 18 -3.77 12.36 -7.64
N LEU A 19 -4.55 11.84 -8.60
CA LEU A 19 -5.80 11.13 -8.34
C LEU A 19 -5.57 9.70 -7.79
N PHE A 20 -4.51 9.00 -8.20
CA PHE A 20 -4.16 7.64 -7.73
C PHE A 20 -3.15 7.61 -6.58
N GLY A 21 -2.25 8.59 -6.51
CA GLY A 21 -1.05 8.65 -5.67
C GLY A 21 -1.29 9.19 -4.26
N ARG A 22 -2.39 8.76 -3.64
CA ARG A 22 -2.48 8.71 -2.17
C ARG A 22 -1.83 7.42 -1.62
N ALA A 23 -1.08 6.69 -2.44
CA ALA A 23 -0.18 5.62 -2.00
C ALA A 23 1.11 6.24 -1.44
N GLN A 24 0.92 6.77 -0.24
CA GLN A 24 1.89 7.15 0.77
C GLN A 24 3.24 6.46 0.61
N GLU A 25 4.32 7.25 0.52
CA GLU A 25 5.63 6.83 1.00
C GLU A 25 5.44 6.25 2.40
N VAL A 26 5.44 4.93 2.50
CA VAL A 26 5.61 4.26 3.78
C VAL A 26 7.09 4.39 4.07
N GLU A 27 7.45 5.49 4.71
CA GLU A 27 8.69 5.59 5.46
C GLU A 27 8.66 4.41 6.44
N ILE A 28 9.60 3.47 6.29
CA ILE A 28 9.68 2.26 7.09
C ILE A 28 10.62 2.57 8.26
N PRO A 29 10.14 3.04 9.43
CA PRO A 29 10.93 2.91 10.63
C PRO A 29 10.91 1.43 11.01
N HIS A 30 12.09 0.84 10.95
CA HIS A 30 12.43 -0.47 11.44
C HIS A 30 11.85 -0.66 12.86
N LEU A 31 10.67 -1.29 13.00
CA LEU A 31 10.09 -2.04 14.14
C LEU A 31 8.55 -2.20 13.96
N LEU A 32 8.11 -2.78 12.83
CA LEU A 32 6.68 -3.03 12.54
C LEU A 32 6.08 -3.99 13.59
N SER A 33 5.31 -3.43 14.53
CA SER A 33 4.43 -4.19 15.40
C SER A 33 3.14 -4.54 14.65
N ASP A 34 2.53 -5.68 15.00
CA ASP A 34 1.23 -6.18 14.50
C ASP A 34 0.12 -5.13 14.36
N GLN A 35 0.20 -4.07 15.18
CA GLN A 35 -0.72 -2.94 15.17
C GLN A 35 -0.62 -2.05 13.91
N GLU A 36 0.56 -1.86 13.32
CA GLU A 36 0.69 -1.03 12.11
C GLU A 36 0.14 -1.75 10.88
N ILE A 37 0.33 -3.07 10.82
CA ILE A 37 -0.28 -3.93 9.79
C ILE A 37 -1.81 -3.85 9.90
N LEU A 38 -2.34 -3.86 11.12
CA LEU A 38 -3.77 -3.66 11.39
C LEU A 38 -4.25 -2.27 10.94
N GLN A 39 -3.51 -1.20 11.27
CA GLN A 39 -3.86 0.16 10.86
C GLN A 39 -3.87 0.32 9.34
N LEU A 40 -2.88 -0.22 8.64
CA LEU A 40 -2.88 -0.25 7.17
C LEU A 40 -4.07 -1.03 6.62
N ALA A 41 -4.41 -2.16 7.24
CA ALA A 41 -5.55 -2.97 6.85
C ALA A 41 -6.90 -2.26 7.10
N GLN A 42 -7.01 -1.48 8.20
CA GLN A 42 -8.17 -0.66 8.56
C GLN A 42 -8.32 0.58 7.67
N GLN A 43 -7.21 1.19 7.24
CA GLN A 43 -7.19 2.32 6.29
C GLN A 43 -7.59 1.93 4.86
N GLY A 44 -8.01 0.69 4.62
CA GLY A 44 -8.38 0.17 3.30
C GLY A 44 -7.19 -0.32 2.47
N LYS A 45 -5.96 -0.24 2.98
CA LYS A 45 -4.73 -0.71 2.33
C LYS A 45 -4.43 -2.17 2.67
N LYS A 46 -5.46 -3.03 2.63
CA LYS A 46 -5.35 -4.47 2.94
C LYS A 46 -4.28 -5.18 2.09
N ILE A 47 -4.10 -4.76 0.84
CA ILE A 47 -3.09 -5.35 -0.05
C ILE A 47 -1.66 -5.05 0.42
N GLU A 48 -1.40 -3.84 0.93
CA GLU A 48 -0.08 -3.49 1.49
C GLU A 48 0.17 -4.23 2.79
N ALA A 49 -0.82 -4.29 3.69
CA ALA A 49 -0.72 -5.06 4.93
C ALA A 49 -0.37 -6.54 4.66
N ILE A 50 -1.04 -7.17 3.68
CA ILE A 50 -0.77 -8.55 3.26
C ILE A 50 0.63 -8.69 2.64
N LYS A 51 1.08 -7.73 1.83
CA LYS A 51 2.43 -7.74 1.25
C LYS A 51 3.50 -7.60 2.34
N CYS A 52 3.32 -6.72 3.31
CA CYS A 52 4.22 -6.56 4.46
C CYS A 52 4.29 -7.84 5.28
N TYR A 53 3.14 -8.40 5.67
CA TYR A 53 3.09 -9.64 6.44
C TYR A 53 3.78 -10.80 5.68
N ARG A 54 3.60 -10.86 4.36
CA ARG A 54 4.27 -11.85 3.51
C ARG A 54 5.79 -11.65 3.46
N SER A 55 6.27 -10.42 3.33
CA SER A 55 7.71 -10.13 3.30
C SER A 55 8.39 -10.35 4.64
N LEU A 56 7.68 -10.08 5.75
CA LEU A 56 8.19 -10.27 7.10
C LEU A 56 8.23 -11.74 7.51
N HIS A 57 7.16 -12.49 7.22
CA HIS A 57 7.01 -13.87 7.68
C HIS A 57 7.31 -14.93 6.61
N ASN A 58 7.58 -14.54 5.36
CA ASN A 58 7.77 -15.45 4.21
C ASN A 58 6.66 -16.50 4.06
N VAL A 59 5.43 -16.15 4.46
CA VAL A 59 4.27 -17.05 4.43
C VAL A 59 3.58 -17.03 3.07
N GLY A 60 2.71 -18.02 2.81
CA GLY A 60 1.88 -18.01 1.61
C GLY A 60 0.90 -16.84 1.58
N LEU A 61 0.48 -16.41 0.37
CA LEU A 61 -0.50 -15.31 0.20
C LEU A 61 -1.80 -15.55 0.96
N LYS A 62 -2.22 -16.82 1.04
CA LYS A 62 -3.40 -17.25 1.80
C LYS A 62 -3.22 -17.01 3.31
N GLN A 63 -2.09 -17.43 3.86
CA GLN A 63 -1.77 -17.27 5.28
C GLN A 63 -1.61 -15.79 5.66
N ALA A 64 -0.96 -14.99 4.82
CA ALA A 64 -0.82 -13.56 5.04
C ALA A 64 -2.18 -12.85 5.06
N LYS A 65 -3.08 -13.20 4.12
CA LYS A 65 -4.44 -12.67 4.11
C LYS A 65 -5.21 -13.05 5.37
N GLU A 66 -5.14 -14.33 5.74
CA GLU A 66 -5.90 -14.89 6.86
C GLU A 66 -5.45 -14.31 8.21
N ALA A 67 -4.13 -14.09 8.39
CA ALA A 67 -3.59 -13.40 9.55
C ALA A 67 -4.08 -11.95 9.63
N VAL A 68 -3.97 -11.18 8.54
CA VAL A 68 -4.44 -9.78 8.50
C VAL A 68 -5.96 -9.67 8.71
N GLU A 69 -6.75 -10.60 8.17
CA GLU A 69 -8.20 -10.68 8.42
C GLU A 69 -8.54 -11.06 9.86
N ALA A 70 -7.81 -11.99 10.47
CA ALA A 70 -8.01 -12.39 11.85
C ALA A 70 -7.71 -11.25 12.83
N MET A 71 -6.64 -10.50 12.57
CA MET A 71 -6.28 -9.31 13.31
C MET A 71 -7.37 -8.23 13.19
N LEU A 72 -7.87 -7.98 11.97
CA LEU A 72 -8.97 -7.04 11.72
C LEU A 72 -10.28 -7.41 12.42
N LYS A 73 -10.57 -8.71 12.56
CA LYS A 73 -11.80 -9.21 13.17
C LYS A 73 -11.79 -9.18 14.71
N GLN A 74 -10.62 -9.01 15.32
CA GLN A 74 -10.45 -8.93 16.78
C GLN A 74 -10.50 -7.50 17.34
N SER A 75 -10.57 -6.46 16.50
CA SER A 75 -10.90 -5.07 16.87
C SER A 75 -12.36 -4.76 16.62
#